data_AF-A0A1V4BRI1-F1
#
_entry.id   AF-A0A1V4BRI1-F1
#
_cell.length_a   1.000
_cell.length_b   1.000
_cell.length_c   1.000
_cell.angle_alpha   90.00
_cell.angle_beta   90.00
_cell.angle_gamma   90.00
#
_symmetry.space_group_name_H-M   'P 1'
#
loop_
_entity.id
_entity.type
_entity.pdbx_description
1 polymer ?
#
loop_
_entity_poly.entity_id
_entity_poly.type
_entity_poly.pdbx_seq_one_letter_code
_entity_poly.pdbx_strand_id
1 'polypeptide(L)'
;MKQLTKNKTKHHLNPMIEYWTTALVFCTAVIFLEIFPIYIILSVSLFAYLASLVFSQKVLILPLVLSGLAINLIYIGFQRFILTQKFKVKRNVLTLNSRENNISRAFNLRLINLDGSVTQQLHLLEGGDYEIIPMFKWGTKIRLISSFSQFNKFEIELAIKLNKLSNQSPWITFLGSNDFDHVTLTLLRQIQTRFNLLFFDQHSDWDAFFLTDIMCGSWLYEAFKTTNILKVFHVGGTEKAFDASGSFLDNLECCANGIGMQKYIDDGQVICLPATRSFRKNPYLNYQQTVNQPVKISSSVFQDRLFSLLAKYHDELAQFPLFIAIDKDVLNAQENRQIWGAGELSIEDVETVISTFMQLCNYQIAGVSICGDYSPSKYNSLLHWGHLIEKITFSHGVRTKITQSSLNLNECANEKLVSLLQFHYGESR
;
A
#
# COMPACT_ATOMS: atom_id res chain seq x y z
N MET A 1 -50.88 -65.57 3.59
CA MET A 1 -50.28 -64.40 2.90
C MET A 1 -49.14 -63.89 3.78
N LYS A 2 -47.90 -64.00 3.29
CA LYS A 2 -46.66 -63.70 4.05
C LYS A 2 -46.32 -62.21 3.99
N GLN A 3 -45.93 -61.64 5.14
CA GLN A 3 -45.26 -60.34 5.27
C GLN A 3 -43.93 -60.35 4.49
N LEU A 4 -43.74 -59.34 3.63
CA LEU A 4 -42.49 -59.04 2.94
C LEU A 4 -41.72 -57.98 3.72
N THR A 5 -40.72 -58.41 4.50
CA THR A 5 -39.68 -57.55 5.08
C THR A 5 -38.62 -57.25 4.03
N LYS A 6 -38.56 -55.99 3.54
CA LYS A 6 -37.44 -55.49 2.72
C LYS A 6 -36.26 -55.16 3.65
N ASN A 7 -35.27 -56.06 3.71
CA ASN A 7 -33.96 -55.78 4.29
C ASN A 7 -33.23 -54.75 3.42
N LYS A 8 -32.99 -53.54 3.96
CA LYS A 8 -32.02 -52.58 3.40
C LYS A 8 -30.64 -52.94 3.95
N THR A 9 -29.82 -53.61 3.15
CA THR A 9 -28.38 -53.73 3.39
C THR A 9 -27.73 -52.36 3.25
N LYS A 10 -27.34 -51.74 4.38
CA LYS A 10 -26.39 -50.62 4.39
C LYS A 10 -25.01 -51.18 4.03
N HIS A 11 -24.45 -50.76 2.90
CA HIS A 11 -23.05 -50.98 2.60
C HIS A 11 -22.20 -50.22 3.62
N HIS A 12 -21.62 -50.94 4.59
CA HIS A 12 -20.54 -50.41 5.42
C HIS A 12 -19.28 -50.35 4.55
N LEU A 13 -18.72 -49.16 4.35
CA LEU A 13 -17.40 -49.02 3.77
C LEU A 13 -16.36 -49.67 4.68
N ASN A 14 -15.28 -50.19 4.08
CA ASN A 14 -14.19 -50.83 4.80
C ASN A 14 -13.56 -49.83 5.79
N PRO A 15 -13.42 -50.16 7.09
CA PRO A 15 -12.88 -49.26 8.12
C PRO A 15 -11.51 -48.65 7.78
N MET A 16 -10.69 -49.37 7.01
CA MET A 16 -9.41 -48.87 6.51
C MET A 16 -9.57 -47.69 5.53
N ILE A 17 -10.59 -47.73 4.68
CA ILE A 17 -10.87 -46.66 3.72
C ILE A 17 -11.36 -45.41 4.45
N GLU A 18 -12.21 -45.55 5.48
CA GLU A 18 -12.63 -44.45 6.35
C GLU A 18 -11.44 -43.82 7.10
N TYR A 19 -10.51 -44.64 7.60
CA TYR A 19 -9.32 -44.13 8.29
C TYR A 19 -8.41 -43.30 7.36
N TRP A 20 -8.10 -43.82 6.17
CA TRP A 20 -7.21 -43.13 5.23
C TRP A 20 -7.85 -41.89 4.59
N THR A 21 -9.18 -41.91 4.35
CA THR A 21 -9.89 -40.70 3.91
C THR A 21 -9.93 -39.63 5.01
N THR A 22 -10.08 -40.03 6.27
CA THR A 22 -10.00 -39.11 7.43
C THR A 22 -8.61 -38.50 7.56
N ALA A 23 -7.55 -39.31 7.43
CA ALA A 23 -6.18 -38.83 7.47
C ALA A 23 -5.88 -37.85 6.33
N LEU A 24 -6.34 -38.15 5.11
CA LEU A 24 -6.16 -37.27 3.95
C LEU A 24 -6.88 -35.92 4.13
N VAL A 25 -8.14 -35.93 4.60
CA VAL A 25 -8.92 -34.72 4.86
C VAL A 25 -8.30 -33.90 6.00
N PHE A 26 -7.81 -34.55 7.04
CA PHE A 26 -7.12 -33.89 8.16
C PHE A 26 -5.81 -33.24 7.69
N CYS A 27 -4.95 -33.96 6.95
CA CYS A 27 -3.71 -33.40 6.41
C CYS A 27 -4.00 -32.24 5.43
N THR A 28 -5.04 -32.35 4.61
CA THR A 28 -5.45 -31.27 3.70
C THR A 28 -5.93 -30.04 4.48
N ALA A 29 -6.70 -30.23 5.56
CA ALA A 29 -7.14 -29.14 6.43
C ALA A 29 -5.97 -28.48 7.16
N VAL A 30 -4.99 -29.24 7.65
CA VAL A 30 -3.77 -28.70 8.30
C VAL A 30 -2.94 -27.90 7.31
N ILE A 31 -2.76 -28.39 6.08
CA ILE A 31 -2.07 -27.65 5.02
C ILE A 31 -2.82 -26.35 4.67
N PHE A 32 -4.15 -26.38 4.59
CA PHE A 32 -4.96 -25.17 4.38
C PHE A 32 -4.90 -24.18 5.56
N LEU A 33 -4.77 -24.67 6.79
CA LEU A 33 -4.63 -23.86 8.01
C LEU A 33 -3.27 -23.14 8.09
N GLU A 34 -2.20 -23.70 7.53
CA GLU A 34 -0.89 -23.04 7.50
C GLU A 34 -0.75 -21.97 6.39
N ILE A 35 -1.57 -22.04 5.34
CA ILE A 35 -1.41 -21.19 4.15
C ILE A 35 -2.28 -19.91 4.20
N PHE A 36 -3.37 -19.86 4.97
CA PHE A 36 -4.30 -18.71 4.93
C PHE A 36 -4.83 -18.25 6.31
N PRO A 37 -4.43 -17.05 6.81
CA PRO A 37 -4.81 -16.58 8.15
C PRO A 37 -6.30 -16.21 8.34
N ILE A 38 -7.03 -15.82 7.28
CA ILE A 38 -8.43 -15.38 7.41
C ILE A 38 -9.45 -16.50 7.25
N TYR A 39 -9.10 -17.61 6.60
CA TYR A 39 -10.09 -18.65 6.35
C TYR A 39 -10.33 -19.56 7.55
N ILE A 40 -9.70 -19.35 8.71
CA ILE A 40 -9.82 -20.26 9.87
C ILE A 40 -11.29 -20.53 10.27
N ILE A 41 -12.19 -19.54 10.19
CA ILE A 41 -13.62 -19.76 10.50
C ILE A 41 -14.32 -20.53 9.38
N LEU A 42 -14.03 -20.20 8.12
CA LEU A 42 -14.60 -20.87 6.94
C LEU A 42 -14.06 -22.29 6.76
N SER A 43 -12.79 -22.54 7.06
CA SER A 43 -12.14 -23.86 6.99
C SER A 43 -12.53 -24.73 8.18
N VAL A 44 -12.69 -24.18 9.39
CA VAL A 44 -13.28 -24.93 10.51
C VAL A 44 -14.77 -25.22 10.27
N SER A 45 -15.53 -24.29 9.69
CA SER A 45 -16.95 -24.49 9.36
C SER A 45 -17.14 -25.46 8.19
N LEU A 46 -16.30 -25.37 7.15
CA LEU A 46 -16.28 -26.30 6.02
C LEU A 46 -15.80 -27.67 6.47
N PHE A 47 -14.80 -27.76 7.34
CA PHE A 47 -14.35 -29.02 7.94
C PHE A 47 -15.45 -29.65 8.81
N ALA A 48 -16.13 -28.87 9.65
CA ALA A 48 -17.27 -29.34 10.44
C ALA A 48 -18.42 -29.82 9.55
N TYR A 49 -18.70 -29.10 8.45
CA TYR A 49 -19.72 -29.47 7.45
C TYR A 49 -19.34 -30.76 6.71
N LEU A 50 -18.13 -30.87 6.18
CA LEU A 50 -17.63 -32.06 5.49
C LEU A 50 -17.56 -33.27 6.45
N ALA A 51 -17.10 -33.08 7.68
CA ALA A 51 -17.14 -34.12 8.72
C ALA A 51 -18.58 -34.56 9.02
N SER A 52 -19.55 -33.63 9.04
CA SER A 52 -20.96 -33.96 9.25
C SER A 52 -21.60 -34.77 8.11
N LEU A 53 -21.03 -34.70 6.90
CA LEU A 53 -21.48 -35.47 5.74
C LEU A 53 -20.92 -36.90 5.72
N VAL A 54 -19.77 -37.12 6.37
CA VAL A 54 -19.06 -38.42 6.39
C VAL A 54 -19.38 -39.23 7.64
N PHE A 55 -19.51 -38.59 8.80
CA PHE A 55 -19.67 -39.29 10.09
C PHE A 55 -21.13 -39.32 10.56
N SER A 56 -21.67 -40.53 10.77
CA SER A 56 -23.06 -40.72 11.23
C SER A 56 -23.28 -40.39 12.72
N GLN A 57 -22.22 -40.28 13.52
CA GLN A 57 -22.29 -40.00 14.95
C GLN A 57 -21.89 -38.56 15.26
N LYS A 58 -22.89 -37.72 15.54
CA LYS A 58 -22.74 -36.26 15.81
C LYS A 58 -21.92 -35.93 17.07
N VAL A 59 -21.59 -36.91 17.90
CA VAL A 59 -20.98 -36.73 19.24
C VAL A 59 -19.49 -36.32 19.16
N LEU A 60 -18.79 -36.63 18.05
CA LEU A 60 -17.36 -36.30 17.88
C LEU A 60 -17.10 -34.91 17.25
N ILE A 61 -18.11 -34.28 16.63
CA ILE A 61 -17.93 -33.03 15.89
C ILE A 61 -17.80 -31.82 16.83
N LEU A 62 -18.59 -31.79 17.90
CA LEU A 62 -18.62 -30.67 18.84
C LEU A 62 -17.29 -30.46 19.60
N PRO A 63 -16.63 -31.51 20.14
CA PRO A 63 -15.32 -31.35 20.79
C PRO A 63 -14.23 -30.85 19.83
N LEU A 64 -14.24 -31.32 18.58
CA LEU A 64 -13.29 -30.91 17.55
C LEU A 64 -13.44 -29.42 17.19
N VAL A 65 -14.68 -28.95 16.99
CA VAL A 65 -14.97 -27.54 16.72
C VAL A 65 -14.59 -26.66 17.93
N LEU A 66 -14.92 -27.09 19.15
CA LEU A 66 -14.57 -26.36 20.37
C LEU A 66 -13.06 -26.30 20.59
N SER A 67 -12.33 -27.37 20.29
CA SER A 67 -10.86 -27.36 20.35
C SER A 67 -10.23 -26.43 19.31
N GLY A 68 -10.77 -26.38 18.09
CA GLY A 68 -10.35 -25.43 17.05
C GLY A 68 -10.58 -23.97 17.48
N LEU A 69 -11.74 -23.68 18.08
CA LEU A 69 -12.05 -22.35 18.62
C LEU A 69 -11.13 -21.96 19.80
N ALA A 70 -10.84 -22.89 20.71
CA ALA A 70 -9.96 -22.64 21.85
C ALA A 70 -8.52 -22.36 21.43
N ILE A 71 -7.98 -23.13 20.47
CA ILE A 71 -6.65 -22.90 19.89
C ILE A 71 -6.60 -21.52 19.22
N ASN A 72 -7.68 -21.11 18.55
CA ASN A 72 -7.78 -19.80 17.91
C ASN A 72 -7.78 -18.64 18.93
N LEU A 73 -8.52 -18.77 20.04
CA LEU A 73 -8.52 -17.77 21.12
C LEU A 73 -7.14 -17.65 21.78
N ILE A 74 -6.44 -18.76 21.99
CA ILE A 74 -5.07 -18.78 22.52
C ILE A 74 -4.10 -18.12 21.53
N TYR A 75 -4.23 -18.42 20.24
CA TYR A 75 -3.43 -17.81 19.18
C TYR A 75 -3.65 -16.29 19.11
N ILE A 76 -4.89 -15.81 19.11
CA ILE A 76 -5.21 -14.36 19.12
C ILE A 76 -4.66 -13.68 20.39
N GLY A 77 -4.81 -14.32 21.56
CA GLY A 77 -4.26 -13.82 22.82
C GLY A 77 -2.74 -13.73 22.80
N PHE A 78 -2.07 -14.75 22.28
CA PHE A 78 -0.61 -14.78 22.11
C PHE A 78 -0.11 -13.74 21.09
N GLN A 79 -0.84 -13.54 19.99
CA GLN A 79 -0.54 -12.51 18.99
C GLN A 79 -0.67 -11.10 19.57
N ARG A 80 -1.74 -10.81 20.33
CA ARG A 80 -1.89 -9.53 21.04
C ARG A 80 -0.77 -9.31 22.06
N PHE A 81 -0.32 -10.36 22.75
CA PHE A 81 0.80 -10.30 23.69
C PHE A 81 2.15 -10.03 23.00
N ILE A 82 2.44 -10.67 21.87
CA ILE A 82 3.67 -10.41 21.09
C ILE A 82 3.66 -9.00 20.49
N LEU A 83 2.52 -8.55 19.95
CA LEU A 83 2.38 -7.21 19.38
C LEU A 83 2.55 -6.13 20.45
N THR A 84 1.96 -6.30 21.64
CA THR A 84 2.13 -5.33 22.75
C THR A 84 3.56 -5.28 23.30
N GLN A 85 4.34 -6.37 23.21
CA GLN A 85 5.76 -6.38 23.62
C GLN A 85 6.71 -5.81 22.56
N LYS A 86 6.39 -5.90 21.26
CA LYS A 86 7.25 -5.40 20.17
C LYS A 86 7.12 -3.90 19.87
N PHE A 87 6.13 -3.20 20.42
CA PHE A 87 5.97 -1.74 20.26
C PHE A 87 6.68 -0.89 21.35
N LYS A 88 7.55 -1.48 22.18
CA LYS A 88 8.48 -0.74 23.05
C LYS A 88 9.88 -0.65 22.43
N VAL A 89 9.99 -0.05 21.24
CA VAL A 89 11.29 0.44 20.77
C VAL A 89 11.58 1.74 21.51
N LYS A 90 12.56 1.71 22.43
CA LYS A 90 13.14 2.93 23.01
C LYS A 90 13.72 3.76 21.85
N ARG A 91 12.99 4.79 21.43
CA ARG A 91 13.49 5.82 20.53
C ARG A 91 14.57 6.59 21.29
N ASN A 92 15.81 6.48 20.84
CA ASN A 92 16.89 7.33 21.36
C ASN A 92 16.61 8.75 20.88
N VAL A 93 16.41 9.65 21.85
CA VAL A 93 16.26 11.08 21.65
C VAL A 93 17.61 11.63 21.19
N LEU A 94 17.70 12.00 19.93
CA LEU A 94 18.78 12.85 19.42
C LEU A 94 18.18 14.22 19.15
N THR A 95 18.49 15.16 20.03
CA THR A 95 18.23 16.59 19.85
C THR A 95 19.13 17.12 18.74
N LEU A 96 18.54 17.43 17.58
CA LEU A 96 19.21 18.20 16.53
C LEU A 96 19.17 19.68 16.93
N ASN A 97 20.34 20.24 17.24
CA ASN A 97 20.50 21.67 17.45
C ASN A 97 20.26 22.42 16.14
N SER A 98 19.40 23.43 16.20
CA SER A 98 19.23 24.42 15.15
C SER A 98 20.51 25.23 14.97
N ARG A 99 21.11 25.15 13.78
CA ARG A 99 22.06 26.14 13.29
C ARG A 99 21.57 26.65 11.94
N GLU A 100 21.27 27.95 11.93
CA GLU A 100 20.93 28.71 10.74
C GLU A 100 22.12 28.83 9.75
N ASN A 101 21.74 29.07 8.48
CA ASN A 101 22.50 29.67 7.37
C ASN A 101 23.38 28.75 6.50
N ASN A 102 22.82 28.20 5.41
CA ASN A 102 22.83 28.74 4.04
C ASN A 102 21.94 27.82 3.16
N ILE A 103 20.69 28.23 2.93
CA ILE A 103 19.67 27.42 2.25
C ILE A 103 20.02 27.31 0.76
N SER A 104 20.25 26.10 0.25
CA SER A 104 20.31 25.87 -1.19
C SER A 104 18.92 26.10 -1.79
N ARG A 105 18.86 26.80 -2.93
CA ARG A 105 17.63 27.30 -3.57
C ARG A 105 16.82 26.23 -4.33
N ALA A 106 17.11 24.96 -4.10
CA ALA A 106 16.65 23.85 -4.93
C ALA A 106 16.47 22.59 -4.07
N PHE A 107 15.57 21.70 -4.49
CA PHE A 107 15.53 20.35 -3.97
C PHE A 107 16.85 19.65 -4.26
N ASN A 108 17.33 18.85 -3.31
CA ASN A 108 18.39 17.89 -3.59
C ASN A 108 17.79 16.65 -4.26
N LEU A 109 18.50 16.05 -5.22
CA LEU A 109 18.04 14.84 -5.90
C LEU A 109 18.70 13.59 -5.33
N ARG A 110 17.91 12.55 -5.06
CA ARG A 110 18.39 11.26 -4.56
C ARG A 110 17.68 10.09 -5.22
N LEU A 111 18.41 9.01 -5.43
CA LEU A 111 17.92 7.75 -5.96
C LEU A 111 18.22 6.63 -4.96
N ILE A 112 17.19 6.01 -4.40
CA ILE A 112 17.35 4.75 -3.67
C ILE A 112 17.33 3.63 -4.71
N ASN A 113 18.52 3.22 -5.16
CA ASN A 113 18.64 2.28 -6.26
C ASN A 113 18.33 0.84 -5.81
N LEU A 114 17.07 0.43 -5.97
CA LEU A 114 16.57 -0.91 -5.62
C LEU A 114 16.59 -1.89 -6.80
N ASP A 115 16.37 -1.41 -8.02
CA ASP A 115 16.15 -2.25 -9.20
C ASP A 115 16.78 -1.72 -10.50
N GLY A 116 17.42 -0.55 -10.44
CA GLY A 116 18.09 0.09 -11.56
C GLY A 116 17.18 0.78 -12.58
N SER A 117 15.87 0.89 -12.35
CA SER A 117 14.94 1.50 -13.34
C SER A 117 15.26 2.97 -13.60
N VAL A 118 15.55 3.73 -12.54
CA VAL A 118 15.86 5.17 -12.63
C VAL A 118 17.32 5.40 -13.03
N THR A 119 18.26 4.55 -12.60
CA THR A 119 19.69 4.73 -12.95
C THR A 119 19.99 4.50 -14.43
N GLN A 120 19.04 3.98 -15.19
CA GLN A 120 19.13 3.80 -16.65
C GLN A 120 18.61 5.03 -17.42
N GLN A 121 18.07 6.03 -16.74
CA GLN A 121 17.52 7.26 -17.32
C GLN A 121 18.64 8.29 -17.46
N LEU A 122 19.29 8.32 -18.62
CA LEU A 122 20.51 9.10 -18.85
C LEU A 122 20.25 10.60 -18.94
N HIS A 123 19.10 11.02 -19.48
CA HIS A 123 18.72 12.43 -19.62
C HIS A 123 18.31 13.02 -18.27
N LEU A 124 17.54 12.28 -17.47
CA LEU A 124 17.21 12.68 -16.09
C LEU A 124 18.47 12.94 -15.25
N LEU A 125 19.52 12.16 -15.50
CA LEU A 125 20.78 12.21 -14.76
C LEU A 125 21.84 13.08 -15.44
N GLU A 126 21.50 13.73 -16.55
CA GLU A 126 22.38 14.66 -17.26
C GLU A 126 22.45 15.99 -16.48
N GLY A 127 23.65 16.55 -16.28
CA GLY A 127 23.82 17.87 -15.63
C GLY A 127 24.10 17.84 -14.12
N GLY A 128 23.90 16.70 -13.45
CA GLY A 128 24.66 16.27 -12.27
C GLY A 128 24.64 17.16 -11.02
N ASP A 129 23.66 16.93 -10.15
CA ASP A 129 23.80 17.01 -8.69
C ASP A 129 22.76 16.09 -8.04
N TYR A 130 23.10 14.80 -7.93
CA TYR A 130 22.25 13.80 -7.31
C TYR A 130 23.04 12.78 -6.49
N GLU A 131 22.35 12.15 -5.55
CA GLU A 131 22.90 11.10 -4.72
C GLU A 131 22.32 9.73 -5.09
N ILE A 132 23.16 8.76 -5.42
CA ILE A 132 22.72 7.37 -5.59
C ILE A 132 23.03 6.58 -4.31
N ILE A 133 21.98 6.06 -3.68
CA ILE A 133 22.08 5.15 -2.53
C ILE A 133 21.93 3.71 -3.04
N PRO A 134 23.03 2.92 -3.11
CA PRO A 134 22.96 1.56 -3.64
C PRO A 134 22.24 0.63 -2.66
N MET A 135 21.05 0.15 -3.04
CA MET A 135 20.20 -0.75 -2.26
C MET A 135 19.75 -1.98 -3.05
N PHE A 136 20.37 -2.28 -4.19
CA PHE A 136 19.97 -3.36 -5.12
C PHE A 136 19.80 -4.74 -4.45
N LYS A 137 20.62 -5.03 -3.43
CA LYS A 137 20.51 -6.28 -2.63
C LYS A 137 19.19 -6.46 -1.89
N TRP A 138 18.45 -5.36 -1.69
CA TRP A 138 17.14 -5.32 -1.06
C TRP A 138 16.01 -5.36 -2.07
N GLY A 139 16.22 -4.93 -3.32
CA GLY A 139 15.20 -4.85 -4.36
C GLY A 139 14.31 -6.07 -4.38
N THR A 140 14.84 -7.25 -4.72
CA THR A 140 14.03 -8.49 -4.79
C THR A 140 13.42 -8.92 -3.45
N LYS A 141 13.99 -8.50 -2.32
CA LYS A 141 13.55 -8.89 -0.97
C LYS A 141 12.38 -8.07 -0.47
N ILE A 142 12.27 -6.82 -0.89
CA ILE A 142 11.19 -5.92 -0.45
C ILE A 142 10.16 -5.63 -1.52
N ARG A 143 10.43 -6.01 -2.78
CA ARG A 143 9.55 -5.74 -3.91
C ARG A 143 8.14 -6.29 -3.70
N LEU A 144 7.14 -5.42 -3.83
CA LEU A 144 5.70 -5.66 -3.66
C LEU A 144 5.26 -6.06 -2.24
N ILE A 145 5.96 -7.02 -1.64
CA ILE A 145 5.67 -7.59 -0.33
C ILE A 145 6.97 -7.99 0.38
N SER A 146 7.05 -7.71 1.68
CA SER A 146 8.11 -8.21 2.55
C SER A 146 7.64 -8.39 3.98
N SER A 147 8.18 -9.39 4.68
CA SER A 147 8.00 -9.49 6.13
C SER A 147 8.47 -8.21 6.84
N PHE A 148 7.80 -7.82 7.93
CA PHE A 148 8.24 -6.67 8.72
C PHE A 148 9.67 -6.82 9.23
N SER A 149 10.11 -8.04 9.56
CA SER A 149 11.50 -8.26 10.00
C SER A 149 12.52 -7.92 8.90
N GLN A 150 12.23 -8.32 7.66
CA GLN A 150 13.10 -8.04 6.53
C GLN A 150 13.05 -6.55 6.15
N PHE A 151 11.85 -5.96 6.14
CA PHE A 151 11.66 -4.53 5.87
C PHE A 151 12.34 -3.65 6.92
N ASN A 152 12.27 -4.00 8.21
CA ASN A 152 12.96 -3.25 9.27
C ASN A 152 14.49 -3.31 9.13
N LYS A 153 15.05 -4.43 8.65
CA LYS A 153 16.50 -4.51 8.37
C LYS A 153 16.89 -3.61 7.19
N PHE A 154 16.05 -3.57 6.15
CA PHE A 154 16.20 -2.64 5.05
C PHE A 154 16.16 -1.19 5.55
N GLU A 155 15.14 -0.84 6.32
CA GLU A 155 14.92 0.50 6.87
C GLU A 155 16.10 0.97 7.73
N ILE A 156 16.64 0.11 8.60
CA ILE A 156 17.81 0.43 9.42
C ILE A 156 19.03 0.73 8.55
N GLU A 157 19.30 -0.10 7.54
CA GLU A 157 20.43 0.14 6.63
C GLU A 157 20.24 1.42 5.83
N LEU A 158 19.03 1.67 5.35
CA LEU A 158 18.68 2.87 4.62
C LEU A 158 18.90 4.12 5.50
N ALA A 159 18.34 4.13 6.71
CA ALA A 159 18.48 5.24 7.66
C ALA A 159 19.95 5.55 8.00
N ILE A 160 20.81 4.53 8.13
CA ILE A 160 22.26 4.72 8.34
C ILE A 160 22.90 5.42 7.14
N LYS A 161 22.49 5.10 5.91
CA LYS A 161 23.01 5.76 4.70
C LYS A 161 22.49 7.19 4.61
N LEU A 162 21.20 7.42 4.86
CA LEU A 162 20.56 8.75 4.79
C LEU A 162 21.13 9.73 5.85
N ASN A 163 21.40 9.26 7.07
CA ASN A 163 21.94 10.11 8.15
C ASN A 163 23.35 10.63 7.93
N LYS A 164 24.12 10.04 7.00
CA LYS A 164 25.46 10.56 6.65
C LYS A 164 25.39 11.87 5.85
N LEU A 165 24.20 12.27 5.41
CA LEU A 165 24.00 13.36 4.47
C LEU A 165 23.17 14.43 5.18
N SER A 166 23.85 15.30 5.92
CA SER A 166 23.18 16.50 6.43
C SER A 166 23.05 17.49 5.29
N ASN A 167 21.82 17.84 4.89
CA ASN A 167 21.59 19.01 4.05
C ASN A 167 20.34 19.75 4.52
N GLN A 168 20.39 21.08 4.43
CA GLN A 168 19.35 22.00 4.89
C GLN A 168 18.12 22.06 3.98
N SER A 169 18.19 21.46 2.78
CA SER A 169 17.14 21.50 1.77
C SER A 169 16.43 20.15 1.60
N PRO A 170 15.13 20.16 1.28
CA PRO A 170 14.36 18.94 1.10
C PRO A 170 14.88 18.11 -0.08
N TRP A 171 14.60 16.81 -0.04
CA TRP A 171 15.04 15.86 -1.07
C TRP A 171 13.87 15.43 -1.95
N ILE A 172 14.10 15.35 -3.26
CA ILE A 172 13.33 14.51 -4.18
C ILE A 172 14.00 13.14 -4.20
N THR A 173 13.28 12.11 -3.78
CA THR A 173 13.80 10.75 -3.63
C THR A 173 13.09 9.80 -4.58
N PHE A 174 13.79 9.33 -5.61
CA PHE A 174 13.30 8.27 -6.48
C PHE A 174 13.41 6.90 -5.81
N LEU A 175 12.33 6.12 -5.86
CA LEU A 175 12.23 4.78 -5.25
C LEU A 175 12.39 3.64 -6.25
N GLY A 176 12.22 3.92 -7.55
CA GLY A 176 12.28 2.93 -8.62
C GLY A 176 10.90 2.53 -9.14
N SER A 177 10.70 1.24 -9.38
CA SER A 177 9.45 0.74 -9.97
C SER A 177 8.24 0.82 -9.05
N ASN A 178 7.02 0.85 -9.62
CA ASN A 178 5.73 0.91 -8.90
C ASN A 178 5.59 -0.02 -7.69
N ASP A 179 6.25 -1.18 -7.71
CA ASP A 179 6.18 -2.16 -6.62
C ASP A 179 7.13 -1.84 -5.44
N PHE A 180 7.60 -0.59 -5.33
CA PHE A 180 8.40 -0.07 -4.23
C PHE A 180 7.77 1.12 -3.50
N ASP A 181 6.51 1.49 -3.75
CA ASP A 181 5.94 2.69 -3.14
C ASP A 181 5.91 2.64 -1.60
N HIS A 182 5.75 1.44 -1.03
CA HIS A 182 5.90 1.21 0.42
C HIS A 182 7.27 1.61 1.03
N VAL A 183 8.30 1.86 0.21
CA VAL A 183 9.57 2.44 0.67
C VAL A 183 9.38 3.89 1.17
N THR A 184 8.37 4.60 0.67
CA THR A 184 7.95 5.93 1.15
C THR A 184 7.78 5.92 2.67
N LEU A 185 7.22 4.85 3.25
CA LEU A 185 7.04 4.70 4.70
C LEU A 185 8.35 4.91 5.49
N THR A 186 9.49 4.44 4.95
CA THR A 186 10.80 4.59 5.61
C THR A 186 11.28 6.04 5.66
N LEU A 187 10.88 6.86 4.68
CA LEU A 187 11.16 8.29 4.63
C LEU A 187 10.26 9.03 5.62
N LEU A 188 8.97 8.69 5.64
CA LEU A 188 7.99 9.29 6.56
C LEU A 188 8.33 9.06 8.03
N ARG A 189 8.84 7.86 8.37
CA ARG A 189 9.26 7.53 9.75
C ARG A 189 10.46 8.32 10.25
N GLN A 190 11.21 8.97 9.35
CA GLN A 190 12.32 9.85 9.74
C GLN A 190 11.82 11.23 10.20
N ILE A 191 10.60 11.63 9.83
CA ILE A 191 10.00 12.92 10.19
C ILE A 191 9.53 12.88 11.65
N GLN A 192 10.25 13.58 12.52
CA GLN A 192 10.01 13.56 13.98
C GLN A 192 8.89 14.52 14.42
N THR A 193 8.58 15.52 13.60
CA THR A 193 7.49 16.48 13.85
C THR A 193 6.19 16.00 13.22
N ARG A 194 5.07 16.63 13.60
CA ARG A 194 3.81 16.49 12.87
C ARG A 194 3.94 17.03 11.45
N PHE A 195 3.31 16.37 10.50
CA PHE A 195 3.34 16.76 9.09
C PHE A 195 2.06 16.30 8.36
N ASN A 196 1.80 16.94 7.22
CA ASN A 196 0.76 16.55 6.27
C ASN A 196 1.38 15.74 5.13
N LEU A 197 0.62 14.81 4.56
CA LEU A 197 1.01 14.03 3.40
C LEU A 197 0.10 14.38 2.21
N LEU A 198 0.67 14.83 1.11
CA LEU A 198 0.02 14.84 -0.19
C LEU A 198 0.44 13.56 -0.92
N PHE A 199 -0.51 12.69 -1.23
CA PHE A 199 -0.24 11.39 -1.82
C PHE A 199 -0.98 11.25 -3.14
N PHE A 200 -0.23 11.10 -4.22
CA PHE A 200 -0.77 10.80 -5.54
C PHE A 200 -0.66 9.31 -5.82
N ASP A 201 -1.79 8.67 -6.07
CA ASP A 201 -1.84 7.25 -6.39
C ASP A 201 -3.18 6.93 -7.08
N GLN A 202 -3.12 6.03 -8.06
CA GLN A 202 -4.31 5.44 -8.65
C GLN A 202 -4.95 4.39 -7.73
N HIS A 203 -4.14 3.74 -6.90
CA HIS A 203 -4.49 2.79 -5.86
C HIS A 203 -4.66 3.51 -4.52
N SER A 204 -5.19 2.77 -3.55
CA SER A 204 -5.44 3.32 -2.21
C SER A 204 -4.31 3.09 -1.21
N ASP A 205 -3.52 2.03 -1.44
CA ASP A 205 -2.37 1.62 -0.63
C ASP A 205 -2.59 1.53 0.89
N TRP A 206 -3.85 1.32 1.29
CA TRP A 206 -4.30 1.44 2.68
C TRP A 206 -4.89 0.16 3.27
N ASP A 207 -4.55 -0.99 2.68
CA ASP A 207 -5.06 -2.29 3.08
C ASP A 207 -4.56 -2.68 4.47
N ALA A 208 -5.49 -3.00 5.38
CA ALA A 208 -5.18 -3.26 6.78
C ALA A 208 -4.85 -4.73 7.10
N PHE A 209 -4.79 -5.58 6.06
CA PHE A 209 -4.98 -7.01 6.20
C PHE A 209 -3.70 -7.83 6.39
N PHE A 210 -2.53 -7.21 6.23
CA PHE A 210 -1.25 -7.90 6.37
C PHE A 210 -0.74 -7.85 7.81
N LEU A 211 -0.78 -8.99 8.50
CA LEU A 211 -0.46 -9.08 9.93
C LEU A 211 1.04 -9.21 10.22
N THR A 212 1.81 -9.78 9.29
CA THR A 212 3.24 -10.10 9.45
C THR A 212 4.14 -9.46 8.41
N ASP A 213 3.53 -8.86 7.39
CA ASP A 213 4.17 -8.39 6.18
C ASP A 213 3.73 -6.95 5.92
N ILE A 214 4.60 -6.20 5.25
CA ILE A 214 4.26 -4.95 4.61
C ILE A 214 4.16 -5.19 3.11
N MET A 215 3.10 -4.67 2.52
CA MET A 215 2.87 -4.65 1.08
C MET A 215 2.80 -3.22 0.56
N CYS A 216 3.06 -3.06 -0.75
CA CYS A 216 2.76 -1.83 -1.48
C CYS A 216 1.33 -1.38 -1.17
N GLY A 217 0.33 -2.25 -1.42
CA GLY A 217 -1.09 -1.98 -1.12
C GLY A 217 -1.47 -1.67 0.34
N SER A 218 -0.54 -1.67 1.30
CA SER A 218 -0.85 -1.54 2.74
C SER A 218 -0.07 -0.45 3.49
N TRP A 219 0.90 0.19 2.82
CA TRP A 219 1.89 1.00 3.52
C TRP A 219 1.27 2.25 4.14
N LEU A 220 0.22 2.82 3.53
CA LEU A 220 -0.45 4.01 4.05
C LEU A 220 -1.14 3.73 5.38
N TYR A 221 -1.75 2.54 5.53
CA TYR A 221 -2.31 2.10 6.81
C TYR A 221 -1.23 1.96 7.89
N GLU A 222 -0.06 1.43 7.53
CA GLU A 222 1.10 1.37 8.43
C GLU A 222 1.66 2.77 8.76
N ALA A 223 1.59 3.72 7.83
CA ALA A 223 2.04 5.09 8.03
C ALA A 223 1.23 5.77 9.16
N PHE A 224 -0.09 5.64 9.15
CA PHE A 224 -0.95 6.16 10.22
C PHE A 224 -0.64 5.57 11.60
N LYS A 225 -0.13 4.34 11.67
CA LYS A 225 0.21 3.68 12.94
C LYS A 225 1.60 4.04 13.46
N THR A 226 2.53 4.38 12.57
CA THR A 226 3.96 4.40 12.90
C THR A 226 4.68 5.73 12.68
N THR A 227 3.98 6.72 12.13
CA THR A 227 4.51 8.06 11.82
C THR A 227 3.75 9.16 12.59
N ASN A 228 4.16 10.41 12.39
CA ASN A 228 3.50 11.59 12.96
C ASN A 228 2.57 12.31 11.96
N ILE A 229 2.03 11.57 10.97
CA ILE A 229 1.05 12.11 10.02
C ILE A 229 -0.15 12.68 10.75
N LEU A 230 -0.53 13.90 10.38
CA LEU A 230 -1.78 14.54 10.79
C LEU A 230 -2.90 14.22 9.82
N LYS A 231 -2.70 14.63 8.56
CA LYS A 231 -3.63 14.43 7.45
C LYS A 231 -2.95 13.87 6.23
N VAL A 232 -3.71 13.10 5.48
CA VAL A 232 -3.37 12.59 4.15
C VAL A 232 -4.37 13.16 3.15
N PHE A 233 -3.87 13.84 2.13
CA PHE A 233 -4.63 14.28 0.97
C PHE A 233 -4.32 13.30 -0.15
N HIS A 234 -5.21 12.32 -0.33
CA HIS A 234 -5.06 11.28 -1.37
C HIS A 234 -5.68 11.79 -2.66
N VAL A 235 -4.87 11.90 -3.71
CA VAL A 235 -5.25 12.44 -5.02
C VAL A 235 -5.17 11.33 -6.06
N GLY A 236 -6.29 11.06 -6.74
CA GLY A 236 -6.37 10.01 -7.76
C GLY A 236 -7.55 9.08 -7.56
N GLY A 237 -7.29 7.78 -7.49
CA GLY A 237 -8.26 6.78 -7.05
C GLY A 237 -9.37 6.42 -8.04
N THR A 238 -9.04 5.83 -9.19
CA THR A 238 -10.08 5.29 -10.11
C THR A 238 -10.32 3.79 -9.94
N GLU A 239 -9.58 3.14 -9.04
CA GLU A 239 -9.63 1.71 -8.76
C GLU A 239 -10.83 1.30 -7.88
N LYS A 240 -11.12 0.00 -7.85
CA LYS A 240 -12.21 -0.61 -7.09
C LYS A 240 -12.09 -0.43 -5.58
N ALA A 241 -10.88 -0.28 -5.04
CA ALA A 241 -10.69 -0.04 -3.61
C ALA A 241 -11.48 1.19 -3.13
N PHE A 242 -11.65 2.20 -3.99
CA PHE A 242 -12.47 3.37 -3.72
C PHE A 242 -13.96 3.09 -3.94
N ASP A 243 -14.29 2.25 -4.93
CA ASP A 243 -15.64 1.99 -5.43
C ASP A 243 -15.97 0.49 -5.55
N ALA A 244 -16.61 -0.07 -4.53
CA ALA A 244 -17.13 -1.42 -4.62
C ALA A 244 -18.45 -1.45 -5.43
N SER A 245 -18.57 -2.35 -6.40
CA SER A 245 -19.83 -2.55 -7.14
C SER A 245 -20.86 -3.40 -6.37
N GLY A 246 -20.46 -3.96 -5.22
CA GLY A 246 -21.28 -4.83 -4.38
C GLY A 246 -21.24 -6.31 -4.76
N SER A 247 -20.41 -6.72 -5.72
CA SER A 247 -20.18 -8.14 -6.02
C SER A 247 -19.49 -8.86 -4.84
N PHE A 248 -19.64 -10.17 -4.73
CA PHE A 248 -19.04 -10.94 -3.62
C PHE A 248 -17.51 -10.81 -3.57
N LEU A 249 -16.84 -10.79 -4.72
CA LEU A 249 -15.38 -10.61 -4.81
C LEU A 249 -14.98 -9.17 -4.45
N ASP A 250 -15.70 -8.17 -4.96
CA ASP A 250 -15.43 -6.77 -4.60
C ASP A 250 -15.65 -6.54 -3.10
N ASN A 251 -16.62 -7.23 -2.48
CA ASN A 251 -16.84 -7.14 -1.04
C ASN A 251 -15.70 -7.80 -0.25
N LEU A 252 -15.09 -8.89 -0.74
CA LEU A 252 -13.94 -9.52 -0.09
C LEU A 252 -12.71 -8.61 -0.15
N GLU A 253 -12.45 -8.02 -1.33
CA GLU A 253 -11.37 -7.06 -1.58
C GLU A 253 -11.59 -5.78 -0.75
N CYS A 254 -12.78 -5.18 -0.79
CA CYS A 254 -13.08 -3.97 -0.03
C CYS A 254 -13.21 -4.19 1.49
N CYS A 255 -13.55 -5.40 1.95
CA CYS A 255 -13.55 -5.75 3.37
C CYS A 255 -12.13 -5.74 3.95
N ALA A 256 -11.16 -6.26 3.20
CA ALA A 256 -9.75 -6.21 3.58
C ALA A 256 -9.22 -4.76 3.62
N ASN A 257 -9.72 -3.90 2.73
CA ASN A 257 -9.22 -2.54 2.51
C ASN A 257 -9.90 -1.50 3.43
N GLY A 258 -11.20 -1.65 3.70
CA GLY A 258 -12.01 -0.61 4.35
C GLY A 258 -12.04 -0.62 5.88
N ILE A 259 -11.91 -1.78 6.53
CA ILE A 259 -12.14 -1.90 7.99
C ILE A 259 -11.08 -1.13 8.79
N GLY A 260 -9.85 -1.01 8.30
CA GLY A 260 -8.79 -0.29 9.00
C GLY A 260 -8.84 1.23 8.81
N MET A 261 -9.23 1.68 7.62
CA MET A 261 -9.11 3.07 7.22
C MET A 261 -10.32 3.94 7.50
N GLN A 262 -11.51 3.34 7.63
CA GLN A 262 -12.74 4.11 7.85
C GLN A 262 -12.63 5.08 9.04
N LYS A 263 -12.01 4.65 10.15
CA LYS A 263 -11.81 5.53 11.31
C LYS A 263 -11.00 6.79 10.98
N TYR A 264 -10.00 6.70 10.10
CA TYR A 264 -9.17 7.85 9.73
C TYR A 264 -9.91 8.77 8.76
N ILE A 265 -10.82 8.24 7.94
CA ILE A 265 -11.73 9.05 7.12
C ILE A 265 -12.75 9.78 7.99
N ASP A 266 -13.37 9.07 8.95
CA ASP A 266 -14.34 9.64 9.90
C ASP A 266 -13.68 10.72 10.79
N ASP A 267 -12.47 10.47 11.29
CA ASP A 267 -11.71 11.45 12.06
C ASP A 267 -11.20 12.62 11.21
N GLY A 268 -11.50 12.64 9.91
CA GLY A 268 -11.10 13.68 8.96
C GLY A 268 -9.58 13.73 8.72
N GLN A 269 -8.87 12.65 9.00
CA GLN A 269 -7.43 12.50 8.78
C GLN A 269 -7.11 12.07 7.35
N VAL A 270 -8.05 11.45 6.65
CA VAL A 270 -7.91 11.10 5.23
C VAL A 270 -8.88 11.96 4.42
N ILE A 271 -8.32 12.69 3.46
CA ILE A 271 -9.03 13.58 2.57
C ILE A 271 -8.90 13.02 1.16
N CYS A 272 -10.01 12.50 0.65
CA CYS A 272 -10.08 11.97 -0.69
C CYS A 272 -10.29 13.10 -1.71
N LEU A 273 -9.40 13.18 -2.69
CA LEU A 273 -9.44 14.11 -3.80
C LEU A 273 -9.46 13.31 -5.11
N PRO A 274 -10.62 12.73 -5.47
CA PRO A 274 -10.77 11.94 -6.69
C PRO A 274 -10.26 12.66 -7.94
N ALA A 275 -9.72 11.93 -8.92
CA ALA A 275 -9.25 12.53 -10.17
C ALA A 275 -10.37 13.21 -10.98
N THR A 276 -11.25 12.43 -11.62
CA THR A 276 -12.25 12.93 -12.58
C THR A 276 -13.69 12.77 -12.14
N ARG A 277 -13.96 11.88 -11.17
CA ARG A 277 -15.30 11.62 -10.65
C ARG A 277 -15.27 11.34 -9.15
N SER A 278 -16.34 11.70 -8.45
CA SER A 278 -16.52 11.30 -7.06
C SER A 278 -16.54 9.78 -6.92
N PHE A 279 -16.02 9.29 -5.79
CA PHE A 279 -16.16 7.90 -5.38
C PHE A 279 -17.64 7.62 -5.06
N ARG A 280 -18.11 6.50 -5.58
CA ARG A 280 -19.40 5.88 -5.33
C ARG A 280 -19.39 5.14 -3.99
N LYS A 281 -20.57 4.64 -3.61
CA LYS A 281 -20.77 3.99 -2.31
C LYS A 281 -19.94 2.68 -2.23
N ASN A 282 -19.01 2.63 -1.30
CA ASN A 282 -18.35 1.41 -0.86
C ASN A 282 -19.06 0.90 0.43
N PRO A 283 -19.43 -0.38 0.55
CA PRO A 283 -20.07 -0.92 1.76
C PRO A 283 -19.23 -0.76 3.04
N TYR A 284 -17.91 -0.61 2.90
CA TYR A 284 -16.96 -0.54 4.00
C TYR A 284 -16.35 0.85 4.17
N LEU A 285 -16.51 1.74 3.19
CA LEU A 285 -16.01 3.12 3.25
C LEU A 285 -17.15 4.13 3.11
N ASN A 286 -17.29 5.01 4.09
CA ASN A 286 -18.19 6.15 4.05
C ASN A 286 -17.41 7.45 3.86
N TYR A 287 -17.59 8.08 2.70
CA TYR A 287 -16.92 9.32 2.35
C TYR A 287 -17.67 10.59 2.78
N GLN A 288 -18.79 10.50 3.50
CA GLN A 288 -19.59 11.67 3.89
C GLN A 288 -18.82 12.69 4.74
N GLN A 289 -17.82 12.25 5.49
CA GLN A 289 -17.05 13.11 6.41
C GLN A 289 -15.79 13.71 5.77
N THR A 290 -15.42 13.24 4.56
CA THR A 290 -14.28 13.74 3.79
C THR A 290 -14.75 14.56 2.58
N VAL A 291 -13.83 15.32 1.99
CA VAL A 291 -13.99 15.73 0.60
C VAL A 291 -14.06 14.45 -0.26
N ASN A 292 -14.98 14.43 -1.21
CA ASN A 292 -15.13 13.37 -2.20
C ASN A 292 -15.66 13.99 -3.49
N GLN A 293 -14.88 14.92 -4.01
CA GLN A 293 -15.20 15.65 -5.23
C GLN A 293 -14.00 15.65 -6.16
N PRO A 294 -14.23 15.54 -7.48
CA PRO A 294 -13.14 15.48 -8.42
C PRO A 294 -12.33 16.78 -8.42
N VAL A 295 -11.02 16.64 -8.50
CA VAL A 295 -10.09 17.77 -8.69
C VAL A 295 -10.11 18.25 -10.13
N LYS A 296 -10.21 17.31 -11.09
CA LYS A 296 -10.25 17.60 -12.52
C LYS A 296 -11.69 17.70 -13.00
N ILE A 297 -12.10 18.92 -13.35
CA ILE A 297 -13.36 19.19 -14.07
C ILE A 297 -13.05 19.90 -15.40
N SER A 298 -12.21 20.94 -15.34
CA SER A 298 -11.58 21.57 -16.50
C SER A 298 -10.28 22.27 -16.09
N SER A 299 -9.31 22.35 -17.01
CA SER A 299 -8.01 22.98 -16.73
C SER A 299 -8.14 24.46 -16.34
N SER A 300 -9.11 25.18 -16.91
CA SER A 300 -9.30 26.63 -16.71
C SER A 300 -9.68 27.07 -15.29
N VAL A 301 -10.21 26.17 -14.46
CA VAL A 301 -10.64 26.50 -13.08
C VAL A 301 -10.06 25.52 -12.06
N PHE A 302 -9.09 24.70 -12.46
CA PHE A 302 -8.56 23.62 -11.62
C PHE A 302 -7.99 24.19 -10.31
N GLN A 303 -7.09 25.18 -10.40
CA GLN A 303 -6.43 25.75 -9.23
C GLN A 303 -7.44 26.41 -8.27
N ASP A 304 -8.32 27.29 -8.76
CA ASP A 304 -9.35 27.95 -7.93
C ASP A 304 -10.27 26.93 -7.25
N ARG A 305 -10.64 25.88 -7.98
CA ARG A 305 -11.43 24.78 -7.42
C ARG A 305 -10.68 24.08 -6.30
N LEU A 306 -9.39 23.79 -6.48
CA LEU A 306 -8.59 23.12 -5.47
C LEU A 306 -8.45 24.00 -4.21
N PHE A 307 -8.22 25.30 -4.36
CA PHE A 307 -8.26 26.26 -3.24
C PHE A 307 -9.59 26.21 -2.50
N SER A 308 -10.71 26.18 -3.22
CA SER A 308 -12.05 26.09 -2.64
C SER A 308 -12.30 24.77 -1.91
N LEU A 309 -11.92 23.63 -2.50
CA LEU A 309 -12.03 22.31 -1.86
C LEU A 309 -11.19 22.21 -0.58
N LEU A 310 -10.07 22.92 -0.53
CA LEU A 310 -9.13 22.90 0.58
C LEU A 310 -9.34 24.02 1.60
N ALA A 311 -10.31 24.92 1.41
CA ALA A 311 -10.51 26.12 2.23
C ALA A 311 -10.54 25.83 3.74
N LYS A 312 -11.21 24.75 4.15
CA LYS A 312 -11.30 24.37 5.58
C LYS A 312 -10.00 23.81 6.18
N TYR A 313 -8.98 23.57 5.36
CA TYR A 313 -7.68 23.00 5.76
C TYR A 313 -6.52 24.00 5.59
N HIS A 314 -6.77 25.23 5.13
CA HIS A 314 -5.72 26.22 4.85
C HIS A 314 -4.84 26.51 6.08
N ASP A 315 -5.45 26.77 7.24
CA ASP A 315 -4.70 27.06 8.47
C ASP A 315 -3.80 25.89 8.89
N GLU A 316 -4.29 24.66 8.75
CA GLU A 316 -3.52 23.47 9.09
C GLU A 316 -2.39 23.21 8.09
N LEU A 317 -2.66 23.35 6.79
CA LEU A 317 -1.64 23.23 5.75
C LEU A 317 -0.53 24.26 5.96
N ALA A 318 -0.88 25.50 6.32
CA ALA A 318 0.07 26.58 6.58
C ALA A 318 0.95 26.34 7.83
N GLN A 319 0.45 25.57 8.81
CA GLN A 319 1.10 25.35 10.09
C GLN A 319 2.10 24.19 10.10
N PHE A 320 1.87 23.15 9.31
CA PHE A 320 2.66 21.92 9.34
C PHE A 320 3.34 21.63 8.01
N PRO A 321 4.56 21.06 8.04
CA PRO A 321 5.27 20.74 6.82
C PRO A 321 4.53 19.68 6.00
N LEU A 322 4.72 19.72 4.69
CA LEU A 322 4.13 18.81 3.71
C LEU A 322 5.18 17.83 3.20
N PHE A 323 4.89 16.53 3.27
CA PHE A 323 5.59 15.53 2.46
C PHE A 323 4.75 15.22 1.21
N ILE A 324 5.39 15.11 0.05
CA ILE A 324 4.71 14.78 -1.21
C ILE A 324 5.15 13.40 -1.67
N ALA A 325 4.23 12.44 -1.76
CA ALA A 325 4.48 11.12 -2.31
C ALA A 325 3.78 11.00 -3.67
N ILE A 326 4.52 10.63 -4.71
CA ILE A 326 4.01 10.51 -6.08
C ILE A 326 4.23 9.08 -6.56
N ASP A 327 3.18 8.26 -6.59
CA ASP A 327 3.13 7.12 -7.48
C ASP A 327 2.70 7.60 -8.87
N LYS A 328 3.56 7.40 -9.86
CA LYS A 328 3.30 7.81 -11.25
C LYS A 328 2.16 7.02 -11.90
N ASP A 329 1.63 5.96 -11.30
CA ASP A 329 0.43 5.31 -11.82
C ASP A 329 -0.82 6.19 -11.77
N VAL A 330 -0.83 7.27 -10.96
CA VAL A 330 -1.87 8.30 -11.00
C VAL A 330 -2.00 8.96 -12.38
N LEU A 331 -0.90 8.96 -13.14
CA LEU A 331 -0.83 9.55 -14.47
C LEU A 331 -1.52 8.68 -15.50
N ASN A 332 -2.06 9.34 -16.51
CA ASN A 332 -2.64 8.69 -17.66
C ASN A 332 -1.58 7.90 -18.46
N ALA A 333 -2.05 6.90 -19.19
CA ALA A 333 -1.19 5.99 -19.94
C ALA A 333 -0.41 6.65 -21.11
N GLN A 334 -0.72 7.90 -21.47
CA GLN A 334 0.02 8.66 -22.49
C GLN A 334 1.26 9.35 -21.92
N GLU A 335 1.33 9.54 -20.60
CA GLU A 335 2.43 10.23 -19.93
C GLU A 335 3.22 9.35 -18.96
N ASN A 336 2.68 8.20 -18.52
CA ASN A 336 3.45 7.20 -17.78
C ASN A 336 3.09 5.79 -18.22
N ARG A 337 4.09 4.92 -18.41
CA ARG A 337 3.88 3.50 -18.71
C ARG A 337 4.25 2.63 -17.53
N GLN A 338 3.30 1.85 -17.06
CA GLN A 338 3.50 0.85 -16.02
C GLN A 338 2.61 -0.38 -16.27
N ILE A 339 2.66 -1.34 -15.34
CA ILE A 339 1.86 -2.56 -15.40
C ILE A 339 0.72 -2.60 -14.37
N TRP A 340 0.73 -1.78 -13.33
CA TRP A 340 -0.26 -1.79 -12.25
C TRP A 340 -1.60 -1.08 -12.54
N GLY A 341 -1.78 -0.50 -13.72
CA GLY A 341 -3.05 0.12 -14.16
C GLY A 341 -3.01 1.64 -14.06
N ALA A 342 -3.18 2.33 -15.19
CA ALA A 342 -2.98 3.78 -15.27
C ALA A 342 -4.19 4.56 -14.75
N GLY A 343 -3.92 5.70 -14.12
CA GLY A 343 -4.89 6.68 -13.71
C GLY A 343 -5.27 7.62 -14.85
N GLU A 344 -5.71 8.83 -14.49
CA GLU A 344 -6.39 9.74 -15.40
C GLU A 344 -5.83 11.18 -15.39
N LEU A 345 -4.90 11.47 -14.48
CA LEU A 345 -4.30 12.80 -14.38
C LEU A 345 -3.21 12.98 -15.45
N SER A 346 -3.05 14.19 -15.94
CA SER A 346 -1.86 14.59 -16.69
C SER A 346 -0.76 15.09 -15.75
N ILE A 347 0.46 15.24 -16.26
CA ILE A 347 1.54 15.87 -15.53
C ILE A 347 1.18 17.33 -15.18
N GLU A 348 0.48 18.04 -16.06
CA GLU A 348 -0.03 19.40 -15.81
C GLU A 348 -1.07 19.43 -14.68
N ASP A 349 -1.94 18.42 -14.60
CA ASP A 349 -2.89 18.29 -13.49
C ASP A 349 -2.13 18.08 -12.16
N VAL A 350 -1.11 17.20 -12.16
CA VAL A 350 -0.26 16.94 -10.99
C VAL A 350 0.52 18.19 -10.59
N GLU A 351 1.05 18.95 -11.56
CA GLU A 351 1.72 20.24 -11.33
C GLU A 351 0.78 21.24 -10.64
N THR A 352 -0.46 21.35 -11.12
CA THR A 352 -1.47 22.25 -10.55
C THR A 352 -1.77 21.89 -9.10
N VAL A 353 -1.88 20.60 -8.80
CA VAL A 353 -2.11 20.14 -7.42
C VAL A 353 -0.88 20.42 -6.55
N ILE A 354 0.32 20.04 -6.99
CA ILE A 354 1.57 20.25 -6.24
C ILE A 354 1.79 21.74 -5.94
N SER A 355 1.71 22.60 -6.94
CA SER A 355 1.93 24.05 -6.78
C SER A 355 0.92 24.67 -5.81
N THR A 356 -0.35 24.27 -5.87
CA THR A 356 -1.38 24.72 -4.93
C THR A 356 -1.08 24.30 -3.50
N PHE A 357 -0.70 23.04 -3.28
CA PHE A 357 -0.35 22.54 -1.94
C PHE A 357 0.93 23.18 -1.41
N MET A 358 1.94 23.42 -2.27
CA MET A 358 3.16 24.12 -1.90
C MET A 358 2.88 25.56 -1.44
N GLN A 359 1.98 26.26 -2.13
CA GLN A 359 1.52 27.59 -1.73
C GLN A 359 0.79 27.54 -0.38
N LEU A 360 -0.17 26.62 -0.22
CA LEU A 360 -0.96 26.47 1.01
C LEU A 360 -0.11 26.09 2.22
N CYS A 361 0.99 25.36 2.02
CA CYS A 361 1.89 24.99 3.12
C CYS A 361 3.06 25.96 3.33
N ASN A 362 3.00 27.17 2.78
CA ASN A 362 4.07 28.17 2.85
C ASN A 362 5.45 27.61 2.45
N TYR A 363 5.44 26.68 1.49
CA TYR A 363 6.64 26.00 0.98
C TYR A 363 7.45 25.27 2.08
N GLN A 364 6.81 24.90 3.19
CA GLN A 364 7.41 24.06 4.22
C GLN A 364 7.40 22.59 3.77
N ILE A 365 8.33 22.21 2.90
CA ILE A 365 8.39 20.84 2.35
C ILE A 365 9.31 19.96 3.20
N ALA A 366 8.78 18.84 3.69
CA ALA A 366 9.54 17.84 4.44
C ALA A 366 10.36 16.91 3.52
N GLY A 367 9.91 16.72 2.29
CA GLY A 367 10.55 15.88 1.28
C GLY A 367 9.54 15.44 0.22
N VAL A 368 10.08 14.83 -0.84
CA VAL A 368 9.30 14.24 -1.93
C VAL A 368 9.78 12.83 -2.18
N SER A 369 8.86 11.88 -2.39
CA SER A 369 9.15 10.58 -2.98
C SER A 369 8.49 10.44 -4.34
N ILE A 370 9.19 9.84 -5.29
CA ILE A 370 8.67 9.51 -6.63
C ILE A 370 8.89 8.03 -6.89
N CYS A 371 7.81 7.32 -7.14
CA CYS A 371 7.76 5.91 -7.50
C CYS A 371 7.07 5.75 -8.86
N GLY A 372 7.09 4.54 -9.41
CA GLY A 372 6.26 4.19 -10.54
C GLY A 372 6.96 4.15 -11.90
N ASP A 373 8.28 3.94 -11.89
CA ASP A 373 9.01 3.50 -13.08
C ASP A 373 8.77 2.01 -13.38
N TYR A 374 9.44 1.50 -14.41
CA TYR A 374 9.37 0.09 -14.77
C TYR A 374 10.73 -0.61 -14.69
N SER A 375 10.73 -1.76 -14.05
CA SER A 375 11.76 -2.79 -14.16
C SER A 375 11.10 -4.18 -14.20
N PRO A 376 11.71 -5.18 -14.86
CA PRO A 376 11.18 -6.54 -14.88
C PRO A 376 11.01 -7.11 -13.47
N SER A 377 9.82 -7.63 -13.16
CA SER A 377 9.45 -8.20 -11.86
C SER A 377 10.31 -9.43 -11.49
N LYS A 378 11.14 -9.27 -10.45
CA LYS A 378 11.87 -10.37 -9.80
C LYS A 378 11.60 -10.32 -8.30
N TYR A 379 10.81 -11.27 -7.80
CA TYR A 379 10.48 -11.37 -6.38
C TYR A 379 11.31 -12.46 -5.71
N ASN A 380 11.70 -12.21 -4.47
CA ASN A 380 12.34 -13.20 -3.60
C ASN A 380 11.35 -13.57 -2.49
N SER A 381 10.46 -14.52 -2.74
CA SER A 381 9.58 -15.04 -1.67
C SER A 381 9.66 -16.57 -1.63
N LEU A 382 9.81 -17.11 -0.42
CA LEU A 382 9.83 -18.56 -0.15
C LEU A 382 8.58 -19.27 -0.70
N LEU A 383 7.46 -18.55 -0.85
CA LEU A 383 6.17 -19.07 -1.30
C LEU A 383 5.70 -18.49 -2.64
N HIS A 384 6.54 -17.71 -3.35
CA HIS A 384 6.20 -17.05 -4.61
C HIS A 384 4.96 -16.12 -4.56
N TRP A 385 4.56 -15.63 -3.38
CA TRP A 385 3.38 -14.77 -3.21
C TRP A 385 3.38 -13.55 -4.12
N GLY A 386 4.53 -12.88 -4.29
CA GLY A 386 4.61 -11.73 -5.21
C GLY A 386 4.27 -12.09 -6.66
N HIS A 387 4.72 -13.26 -7.15
CA HIS A 387 4.35 -13.75 -8.47
C HIS A 387 2.88 -14.18 -8.56
N LEU A 388 2.31 -14.72 -7.48
CA LEU A 388 0.90 -15.10 -7.44
C LEU A 388 0.00 -13.86 -7.44
N ILE A 389 0.31 -12.86 -6.63
CA ILE A 389 -0.38 -11.57 -6.59
C ILE A 389 -0.30 -10.91 -7.97
N GLU A 390 0.91 -10.77 -8.52
CA GLU A 390 1.10 -10.28 -9.88
C GLU A 390 0.18 -11.04 -10.86
N LYS A 391 0.22 -12.38 -10.87
CA LYS A 391 -0.64 -13.18 -11.76
C LYS A 391 -2.14 -12.99 -11.53
N ILE A 392 -2.61 -12.83 -10.30
CA ILE A 392 -4.04 -12.62 -9.98
C ILE A 392 -4.49 -11.22 -10.45
N THR A 393 -3.66 -10.20 -10.19
CA THR A 393 -3.90 -8.83 -10.67
C THR A 393 -3.97 -8.82 -12.21
N PHE A 394 -3.07 -9.54 -12.89
CA PHE A 394 -3.03 -9.62 -14.35
C PHE A 394 -3.95 -10.66 -15.00
N SER A 395 -4.51 -11.63 -14.26
CA SER A 395 -5.47 -12.58 -14.85
C SER A 395 -6.77 -11.90 -15.26
N HIS A 396 -7.00 -10.67 -14.79
CA HIS A 396 -8.14 -9.83 -15.09
C HIS A 396 -7.80 -8.67 -16.06
N GLY A 397 -6.58 -8.59 -16.59
CA GLY A 397 -6.12 -7.48 -17.44
C GLY A 397 -5.18 -7.89 -18.59
N VAL A 398 -5.00 -7.01 -19.57
CA VAL A 398 -4.04 -7.21 -20.67
C VAL A 398 -2.66 -6.74 -20.22
N ARG A 399 -1.66 -7.63 -20.17
CA ARG A 399 -0.28 -7.24 -19.86
C ARG A 399 0.28 -6.43 -21.03
N THR A 400 0.34 -5.11 -20.87
CA THR A 400 0.92 -4.21 -21.87
C THR A 400 2.42 -4.52 -22.02
N LYS A 401 2.88 -4.74 -23.25
CA LYS A 401 4.31 -4.98 -23.52
C LYS A 401 5.07 -3.67 -23.32
N ILE A 402 6.07 -3.68 -22.43
CA ILE A 402 6.96 -2.55 -22.24
C ILE A 402 7.98 -2.49 -23.39
N THR A 403 8.17 -1.30 -23.95
CA THR A 403 9.08 -1.01 -25.06
C THR A 403 10.09 0.06 -24.66
N GLN A 404 11.12 0.29 -25.46
CA GLN A 404 12.04 1.41 -25.20
C GLN A 404 11.31 2.76 -25.16
N SER A 405 10.32 2.96 -26.03
CA SER A 405 9.48 4.17 -26.01
C SER A 405 8.71 4.32 -24.69
N SER A 406 8.30 3.21 -24.07
CA SER A 406 7.67 3.22 -22.75
C SER A 406 8.65 3.71 -21.68
N LEU A 407 9.90 3.24 -21.70
CA LEU A 407 10.94 3.67 -20.75
C LEU A 407 11.31 5.14 -20.92
N ASN A 408 11.46 5.60 -22.17
CA ASN A 408 11.71 7.01 -22.46
C ASN A 408 10.56 7.91 -22.00
N LEU A 409 9.31 7.41 -22.06
CA LEU A 409 8.16 8.13 -21.54
C LEU A 409 8.22 8.25 -20.01
N ASN A 410 8.60 7.17 -19.32
CA ASN A 410 8.77 7.21 -17.86
C ASN A 410 9.87 8.20 -17.43
N GLU A 411 10.97 8.26 -18.19
CA GLU A 411 12.05 9.23 -18.00
C GLU A 411 11.57 10.66 -18.22
N CYS A 412 10.88 10.93 -19.32
CA CYS A 412 10.30 12.26 -19.60
C CYS A 412 9.34 12.70 -18.48
N ALA A 413 8.55 11.78 -17.91
CA ALA A 413 7.71 12.08 -16.77
C ALA A 413 8.53 12.48 -15.54
N ASN A 414 9.61 11.76 -15.23
CA ASN A 414 10.51 12.11 -14.13
C ASN A 414 11.18 13.47 -14.34
N GLU A 415 11.66 13.77 -15.56
CA GLU A 415 12.27 15.07 -15.87
C GLU A 415 11.29 16.23 -15.64
N LYS A 416 10.05 16.09 -16.12
CA LYS A 416 9.01 17.09 -15.91
C LYS A 416 8.65 17.25 -14.42
N LEU A 417 8.51 16.15 -13.68
CA LEU A 417 8.25 16.18 -12.24
C LEU A 417 9.40 16.82 -11.44
N VAL A 418 10.65 16.57 -11.80
CA VAL A 418 11.79 17.26 -11.17
C VAL A 418 11.79 18.74 -11.54
N SER A 419 11.62 19.07 -12.82
CA SER A 419 11.61 20.45 -13.29
C SER A 419 10.53 21.28 -12.60
N LEU A 420 9.30 20.77 -12.47
CA LEU A 420 8.21 21.50 -11.82
C LEU A 420 8.49 21.71 -10.32
N LEU A 421 8.99 20.68 -9.63
CA LEU A 421 9.28 20.77 -8.19
C LEU A 421 10.39 21.80 -7.93
N GLN A 422 11.42 21.81 -8.77
CA GLN A 422 12.51 22.78 -8.68
C GLN A 422 12.02 24.21 -8.98
N PHE A 423 11.21 24.38 -10.03
CA PHE A 423 10.67 25.67 -10.44
C PHE A 423 9.81 26.30 -9.33
N HIS A 424 8.77 25.59 -8.87
CA HIS A 424 7.83 26.11 -7.87
C HIS A 424 8.47 26.33 -6.50
N TYR A 425 9.48 25.54 -6.12
CA TYR A 425 10.20 25.78 -4.87
C TYR A 425 11.15 26.98 -4.97
N GLY A 426 11.81 27.14 -6.12
CA GLY A 426 12.77 28.21 -6.36
C GLY A 426 12.16 29.62 -6.46
N GLU A 427 10.92 29.77 -6.96
CA GLU A 427 10.25 31.08 -7.07
C GLU A 427 9.68 31.62 -5.74
N SER A 428 9.63 30.79 -4.69
CA SER A 428 8.85 31.05 -3.47
C SER A 428 9.56 31.75 -2.31
N ARG A 429 10.91 31.88 -2.36
CA ARG A 429 11.78 32.38 -1.28
C ARG A 429 12.97 33.15 -1.81
#